data_AF-A0A377H5Q8-F1
#
_entry.id   AF-A0A377H5Q8-F1
#
_cell.length_a   1.000
_cell.length_b   1.000
_cell.length_c   1.000
_cell.angle_alpha   90.00
_cell.angle_beta   90.00
_cell.angle_gamma   90.00
#
_symmetry.space_group_name_H-M   'P 1'
#
loop_
_entity.id
_entity.type
_entity.pdbx_description
1 polymer ?
#
loop_
_entity_poly.entity_id
_entity_poly.type
_entity_poly.pdbx_seq_one_letter_code
_entity_poly.pdbx_strand_id
1 'polypeptide(L)'
;MLLESLRLNHFERFTTSVAADYLAIFSPKEYQLYQNDEFERPRLIAKAEEDLFAKLKQQKEPQVFSSVIHSRFGEYDFDKKAFDFQPLKNISASRIEASESIYAFPKEIIFSFSNKDIVNGIPMNEDEAKKFLQSRRSLGDGIRDRRVTLELDFKFISATSLSDLIAEIVGFKVLDDKNNVIYQYKGNAK
;
A
#
# COMPACT_ATOMS: atom_id res chain seq x y z
N MET A 1 0.62 7.73 -1.10
CA MET A 1 1.96 7.21 -0.71
C MET A 1 3.02 8.32 -0.70
N LEU A 2 3.23 9.08 -1.78
CA LEU A 2 4.22 10.18 -1.79
C LEU A 2 4.01 11.22 -0.66
N LEU A 3 2.78 11.69 -0.44
CA LEU A 3 2.47 12.62 0.66
C LEU A 3 2.80 12.04 2.05
N GLU A 4 2.60 10.73 2.24
CA GLU A 4 2.97 10.05 3.49
C GLU A 4 4.48 9.98 3.67
N SER A 5 5.24 9.72 2.60
CA SER A 5 6.70 9.81 2.63
C SER A 5 7.18 11.19 3.07
N LEU A 6 6.60 12.25 2.48
CA LEU A 6 6.95 13.63 2.84
C LEU A 6 6.56 13.97 4.29
N ARG A 7 5.38 13.53 4.74
CA ARG A 7 4.90 13.71 6.12
C ARG A 7 5.85 13.08 7.14
N LEU A 8 6.33 11.86 6.86
CA LEU A 8 7.17 11.09 7.77
C LEU A 8 8.64 11.54 7.79
N ASN A 9 9.11 12.23 6.74
CA ASN A 9 10.47 12.78 6.68
C ASN A 9 10.58 14.22 7.24
N HIS A 10 9.47 14.79 7.74
CA HIS A 10 9.45 16.05 8.52
C HIS A 10 10.23 17.23 7.93
N PHE A 11 9.98 17.57 6.66
CA PHE A 11 10.62 18.74 6.03
C PHE A 11 10.15 20.06 6.66
N GLU A 12 11.10 20.91 7.05
CA GLU A 12 10.81 22.28 7.50
C GLU A 12 10.62 23.26 6.33
N ARG A 13 11.29 22.98 5.21
CA ARG A 13 11.22 23.72 3.93
C ARG A 13 11.39 22.75 2.77
N PHE A 14 10.79 23.05 1.62
CA PHE A 14 11.03 22.29 0.40
C PHE A 14 12.02 23.02 -0.48
N THR A 15 12.81 22.26 -1.25
CA THR A 15 13.62 22.88 -2.30
C THR A 15 12.73 23.24 -3.48
N THR A 16 13.18 24.18 -4.30
CA THR A 16 12.56 24.51 -5.59
C THR A 16 12.31 23.26 -6.44
N SER A 17 13.23 22.28 -6.40
CA SER A 17 13.10 21.00 -7.11
C SER A 17 11.97 20.12 -6.57
N VAL A 18 11.77 20.07 -5.25
CA VAL A 18 10.65 19.33 -4.65
C VAL A 18 9.30 19.95 -5.03
N ALA A 19 9.20 21.28 -4.96
CA ALA A 19 7.98 21.98 -5.35
C ALA A 19 7.69 21.84 -6.85
N ALA A 20 8.73 21.88 -7.70
CA ALA A 20 8.61 21.64 -9.13
C ALA A 20 8.14 20.21 -9.45
N ASP A 21 8.72 19.20 -8.79
CA ASP A 21 8.29 17.81 -8.97
C ASP A 21 6.84 17.58 -8.49
N TYR A 22 6.45 18.22 -7.39
CA TYR A 22 5.05 18.20 -6.93
C TYR A 22 4.11 18.79 -7.98
N LEU A 23 4.47 19.93 -8.58
CA LEU A 23 3.68 20.54 -9.65
C LEU A 23 3.61 19.63 -10.89
N ALA A 24 4.72 18.99 -11.27
CA ALA A 24 4.79 18.06 -12.39
C ALA A 24 3.92 16.79 -12.21
N ILE A 25 3.75 16.31 -10.97
CA ILE A 25 2.93 15.13 -10.67
C ILE A 25 1.44 15.51 -10.55
N PHE A 26 1.12 16.57 -9.81
CA PHE A 26 -0.25 16.86 -9.41
C PHE A 26 -0.96 17.91 -10.27
N SER A 27 -0.21 18.76 -10.97
CA SER A 27 -0.74 19.78 -11.89
C SER A 27 0.05 19.80 -13.22
N PRO A 28 0.12 18.66 -13.94
CA PRO A 28 1.03 18.47 -15.07
C PRO A 28 0.80 19.48 -16.22
N LYS A 29 -0.47 19.87 -16.45
CA LYS A 29 -0.82 20.84 -17.49
C LYS A 29 -0.29 22.24 -17.20
N GLU A 30 -0.41 22.68 -15.94
CA GLU A 30 0.09 23.99 -15.51
C GLU A 30 1.62 24.00 -15.52
N TYR A 31 2.25 22.91 -15.07
CA TYR A 31 3.70 22.74 -15.14
C TYR A 31 4.20 22.90 -16.58
N GLN A 32 3.60 22.16 -17.53
CA GLN A 32 3.99 22.21 -18.94
C GLN A 32 3.76 23.58 -19.59
N LEU A 33 2.64 24.25 -19.27
CA LEU A 33 2.28 25.53 -19.87
C LEU A 33 3.29 26.63 -19.54
N TYR A 34 3.79 26.65 -18.29
CA TYR A 34 4.64 27.73 -17.80
C TYR A 34 6.10 27.32 -17.57
N GLN A 35 6.52 26.11 -17.99
CA GLN A 35 7.89 25.62 -17.73
C GLN A 35 8.99 26.50 -18.31
N ASN A 36 8.70 27.26 -19.37
CA ASN A 36 9.65 28.18 -20.03
C ASN A 36 9.33 29.66 -19.76
N ASP A 37 8.37 29.97 -18.89
CA ASP A 37 8.00 31.33 -18.54
C ASP A 37 8.84 31.81 -17.33
N GLU A 38 9.81 32.69 -17.57
CA GLU A 38 10.73 33.17 -16.54
C GLU A 38 10.04 33.99 -15.43
N PHE A 39 8.84 34.49 -15.66
CA PHE A 39 8.09 35.32 -14.70
C PHE A 39 7.05 34.51 -13.93
N GLU A 40 6.31 33.64 -14.62
CA GLU A 40 5.24 32.85 -14.01
C GLU A 40 5.76 31.58 -13.34
N ARG A 41 6.82 30.96 -13.86
CA ARG A 41 7.37 29.73 -13.28
C ARG A 41 7.78 29.88 -11.81
N PRO A 42 8.54 30.91 -11.40
CA PRO A 42 8.91 31.05 -9.99
C PRO A 42 7.69 31.23 -9.08
N ARG A 43 6.66 31.94 -9.54
CA ARG A 43 5.41 32.15 -8.78
C ARG A 43 4.64 30.85 -8.60
N LEU A 44 4.54 30.05 -9.64
CA LEU A 44 3.89 28.74 -9.60
C LEU A 44 4.61 27.77 -8.67
N ILE A 45 5.94 27.74 -8.71
CA ILE A 45 6.74 26.91 -7.80
C ILE A 45 6.54 27.34 -6.34
N ALA A 46 6.58 28.65 -6.06
CA ALA A 46 6.36 29.16 -4.70
C ALA A 46 4.96 28.79 -4.18
N LYS A 47 3.93 28.96 -5.02
CA LYS A 47 2.57 28.54 -4.69
C LYS A 47 2.47 27.03 -4.47
N ALA A 48 3.13 26.23 -5.30
CA ALA A 48 3.16 24.78 -5.18
C ALA A 48 3.81 24.32 -3.85
N GLU A 49 4.86 25.02 -3.40
CA GLU A 49 5.47 24.79 -2.08
C GLU A 49 4.48 25.10 -0.95
N GLU A 50 3.81 26.25 -0.99
CA GLU A 50 2.81 26.64 0.01
C GLU A 50 1.64 25.65 0.06
N ASP A 51 1.11 25.26 -1.10
CA ASP A 51 0.02 24.29 -1.23
C ASP A 51 0.43 22.92 -0.68
N LEU A 52 1.66 22.46 -0.95
CA LEU A 52 2.18 21.20 -0.43
C LEU A 52 2.30 21.25 1.10
N PHE A 53 2.85 22.34 1.66
CA PHE A 53 2.90 22.51 3.11
C PHE A 53 1.51 22.55 3.74
N ALA A 54 0.56 23.24 3.11
CA ALA A 54 -0.81 23.31 3.59
C ALA A 54 -1.44 21.91 3.63
N LYS A 55 -1.26 21.10 2.57
CA LYS A 55 -1.73 19.71 2.54
C LYS A 55 -1.11 18.86 3.65
N LEU A 56 0.21 18.93 3.84
CA LEU A 56 0.89 18.16 4.88
C LEU A 56 0.45 18.57 6.30
N LYS A 57 0.20 19.86 6.53
CA LYS A 57 -0.33 20.36 7.81
C LYS A 57 -1.78 19.93 8.07
N GLN A 58 -2.60 19.83 7.02
CA GLN A 58 -3.98 19.35 7.13
C GLN A 58 -4.05 17.85 7.41
N GLN A 59 -3.06 17.09 6.95
CA GLN A 59 -2.95 15.64 7.14
C GLN A 59 -2.43 15.29 8.53
N LYS A 60 -3.30 15.42 9.53
CA LYS A 60 -2.97 15.14 10.95
C LYS A 60 -2.77 13.65 11.24
N GLU A 61 -3.52 12.80 10.55
CA GLU A 61 -3.52 11.35 10.77
C GLU A 61 -2.90 10.60 9.57
N PRO A 62 -2.23 9.46 9.79
CA PRO A 62 -1.76 8.61 8.72
C PRO A 62 -2.91 8.13 7.82
N GLN A 63 -2.73 8.23 6.52
CA GLN A 63 -3.66 7.68 5.54
C GLN A 63 -3.60 6.15 5.53
N VAL A 64 -4.77 5.50 5.46
CA VAL A 64 -4.89 4.07 5.22
C VAL A 64 -4.92 3.81 3.71
N PHE A 65 -4.11 2.85 3.26
CA PHE A 65 -4.05 2.34 1.90
C PHE A 65 -4.52 0.90 1.87
N SER A 66 -5.07 0.48 0.73
CA SER A 66 -5.47 -0.91 0.50
C SER A 66 -4.64 -1.52 -0.64
N SER A 67 -4.27 -2.78 -0.50
CA SER A 67 -3.59 -3.56 -1.54
C SER A 67 -4.25 -4.94 -1.69
N VAL A 68 -4.25 -5.45 -2.92
CA VAL A 68 -4.81 -6.76 -3.26
C VAL A 68 -3.67 -7.68 -3.67
N ILE A 69 -3.58 -8.84 -3.00
CA ILE A 69 -2.55 -9.85 -3.25
C ILE A 69 -3.22 -11.19 -3.55
N HIS A 70 -2.96 -11.74 -4.74
CA HIS A 70 -3.39 -13.09 -5.08
C HIS A 70 -2.36 -14.11 -4.57
N SER A 71 -2.83 -15.11 -3.83
CA SER A 71 -1.97 -16.10 -3.18
C SER A 71 -2.63 -17.48 -3.14
N ARG A 72 -1.98 -18.43 -2.46
CA ARG A 72 -2.48 -19.77 -2.20
C ARG A 72 -2.33 -20.11 -0.73
N PHE A 73 -3.32 -20.76 -0.14
CA PHE A 73 -3.18 -21.33 1.20
C PHE A 73 -2.55 -22.74 1.15
N GLY A 74 -1.86 -23.09 2.23
CA GLY A 74 -1.15 -24.33 2.45
C GLY A 74 -2.07 -25.41 3.01
N GLU A 75 -1.47 -26.38 3.70
CA GLU A 75 -2.20 -27.50 4.29
C GLU A 75 -2.92 -27.10 5.57
N TYR A 76 -3.86 -27.92 6.00
CA TYR A 76 -4.54 -27.72 7.26
C TYR A 76 -3.68 -28.27 8.40
N ASP A 77 -3.32 -27.40 9.33
CA ASP A 77 -2.64 -27.77 10.57
C ASP A 77 -3.71 -28.05 11.64
N PHE A 78 -3.83 -29.32 12.03
CA PHE A 78 -4.83 -29.79 13.00
C PHE A 78 -4.56 -29.25 14.41
N ASP A 79 -3.29 -29.02 14.77
CA ASP A 79 -2.92 -28.52 16.08
C ASP A 79 -3.23 -27.01 16.18
N LYS A 80 -2.93 -26.26 15.11
CA LYS A 80 -3.23 -24.82 15.02
C LYS A 80 -4.67 -24.50 14.63
N LYS A 81 -5.44 -25.49 14.17
CA LYS A 81 -6.79 -25.34 13.62
C LYS A 81 -6.87 -24.23 12.57
N ALA A 82 -5.93 -24.25 11.63
CA ALA A 82 -5.79 -23.23 10.61
C ALA A 82 -5.18 -23.81 9.34
N PHE A 83 -5.47 -23.19 8.19
CA PHE A 83 -4.65 -23.42 6.99
C PHE A 83 -3.36 -22.62 7.09
N ASP A 84 -2.24 -23.21 6.71
CA ASP A 84 -1.00 -22.46 6.53
C ASP A 84 -1.18 -21.34 5.50
N PHE A 85 -0.65 -20.15 5.78
CA PHE A 85 -0.80 -19.02 4.87
C PHE A 85 0.29 -17.98 5.13
N GLN A 86 1.15 -17.77 4.13
CA GLN A 86 2.22 -16.76 4.15
C GLN A 86 2.22 -15.99 2.82
N PRO A 87 1.24 -15.10 2.59
CA PRO A 87 1.10 -14.40 1.32
C PRO A 87 2.04 -13.18 1.18
N LEU A 88 2.57 -12.67 2.29
CA LEU A 88 3.28 -11.39 2.28
C LEU A 88 4.76 -11.57 1.93
N LYS A 89 5.16 -10.95 0.82
CA LYS A 89 6.58 -10.70 0.53
C LYS A 89 7.13 -9.67 1.51
N ASN A 90 8.44 -9.72 1.75
CA ASN A 90 9.11 -8.78 2.65
C ASN A 90 9.06 -7.32 2.17
N ILE A 91 8.94 -7.12 0.86
CA ILE A 91 9.05 -5.80 0.20
C ILE A 91 7.95 -5.66 -0.85
N SER A 92 7.28 -4.52 -0.81
CA SER A 92 6.32 -4.03 -1.81
C SER A 92 6.85 -2.74 -2.44
N ALA A 93 6.48 -2.46 -3.68
CA ALA A 93 6.86 -1.23 -4.37
C ALA A 93 5.66 -0.61 -5.08
N SER A 94 5.59 0.72 -5.08
CA SER A 94 4.60 1.50 -5.79
C SER A 94 5.31 2.56 -6.64
N ARG A 95 5.04 2.55 -7.95
CA ARG A 95 5.66 3.49 -8.88
C ARG A 95 4.99 4.85 -8.76
N ILE A 96 5.80 5.91 -8.78
CA ILE A 96 5.29 7.28 -8.92
C ILE A 96 5.21 7.58 -10.42
N GLU A 97 4.00 7.87 -10.88
CA GLU A 97 3.76 8.32 -12.25
C GLU A 97 3.81 9.84 -12.30
N ALA A 98 4.60 10.36 -13.24
CA ALA A 98 4.71 11.78 -13.53
C ALA A 98 4.63 11.95 -15.05
N SER A 99 3.98 13.02 -15.51
CA SER A 99 3.93 13.33 -16.95
C SER A 99 5.25 13.86 -17.50
N GLU A 100 6.16 14.28 -16.62
CA GLU A 100 7.44 14.90 -16.92
C GLU A 100 8.56 14.29 -16.06
N SER A 101 9.81 14.59 -16.41
CA SER A 101 10.96 14.15 -15.61
C SER A 101 10.94 14.80 -14.22
N ILE A 102 10.87 13.96 -13.19
CA ILE A 102 11.04 14.32 -11.78
C ILE A 102 12.49 14.08 -11.35
N TYR A 103 13.02 14.94 -10.47
CA TYR A 103 14.44 14.95 -10.10
C TYR A 103 14.70 14.79 -8.60
N ALA A 104 13.85 15.39 -7.77
CA ALA A 104 13.95 15.36 -6.30
C ALA A 104 13.10 14.24 -5.68
N PHE A 105 11.93 13.95 -6.25
CA PHE A 105 11.09 12.85 -5.79
C PHE A 105 11.58 11.49 -6.31
N PRO A 106 11.42 10.43 -5.50
CA PRO A 106 11.78 9.09 -5.94
C PRO A 106 10.83 8.63 -7.06
N LYS A 107 11.34 7.80 -7.96
CA LYS A 107 10.52 7.18 -9.03
C LYS A 107 9.62 6.07 -8.50
N GLU A 108 9.97 5.52 -7.34
CA GLU A 108 9.22 4.47 -6.66
C GLU A 108 9.28 4.65 -5.15
N ILE A 109 8.19 4.27 -4.49
CA ILE A 109 8.14 4.10 -3.04
C ILE A 109 8.20 2.60 -2.75
N ILE A 110 9.26 2.19 -2.08
CA ILE A 110 9.48 0.85 -1.58
C ILE A 110 9.03 0.82 -0.12
N PHE A 111 8.32 -0.23 0.28
CA PHE A 111 7.93 -0.38 1.67
C PHE A 111 7.92 -1.82 2.15
N SER A 112 8.10 -1.96 3.46
CA SER A 112 8.05 -3.24 4.17
C SER A 112 7.01 -3.19 5.29
N PHE A 113 6.47 -4.35 5.66
CA PHE A 113 5.50 -4.44 6.76
C PHE A 113 6.21 -4.80 8.06
N SER A 114 6.08 -3.94 9.07
CA SER A 114 6.64 -4.13 10.41
C SER A 114 6.00 -5.29 11.18
N ASN A 115 4.72 -5.59 10.89
CA ASN A 115 3.92 -6.59 11.58
C ASN A 115 3.39 -7.67 10.62
N LYS A 116 4.17 -8.04 9.59
CA LYS A 116 3.75 -9.03 8.57
C LYS A 116 3.28 -10.37 9.16
N ASP A 117 3.82 -10.75 10.32
CA ASP A 117 3.53 -12.02 10.98
C ASP A 117 2.10 -12.11 11.50
N ILE A 118 1.33 -11.01 11.51
CA ILE A 118 -0.11 -11.08 11.80
C ILE A 118 -0.89 -11.79 10.69
N VAL A 119 -0.35 -11.81 9.47
CA VAL A 119 -0.91 -12.60 8.37
C VAL A 119 -0.27 -13.98 8.43
N ASN A 120 -0.66 -14.75 9.44
CA ASN A 120 -0.16 -16.09 9.69
C ASN A 120 -1.31 -17.07 9.81
N GLY A 121 -1.53 -17.81 8.72
CA GLY A 121 -2.58 -18.80 8.63
C GLY A 121 -3.98 -18.23 8.34
N ILE A 122 -4.92 -19.14 8.08
CA ILE A 122 -6.35 -18.85 7.95
C ILE A 122 -7.06 -19.70 9.00
N PRO A 123 -7.42 -19.13 10.17
CA PRO A 123 -8.11 -19.85 11.23
C PRO A 123 -9.45 -20.40 10.73
N MET A 124 -9.67 -21.70 10.94
CA MET A 124 -10.89 -22.38 10.53
C MET A 124 -11.03 -23.68 11.31
N ASN A 125 -12.19 -23.96 11.91
CA ASN A 125 -12.37 -25.24 12.62
C ASN A 125 -12.40 -26.42 11.63
N GLU A 126 -12.23 -27.65 12.13
CA GLU A 126 -12.08 -28.84 11.27
C GLU A 126 -13.29 -29.07 10.34
N ASP A 127 -14.51 -28.87 10.83
CA ASP A 127 -15.73 -29.06 10.05
C ASP A 127 -15.86 -28.02 8.93
N GLU A 128 -15.57 -26.76 9.24
CA GLU A 128 -15.50 -25.67 8.27
C GLU A 128 -14.39 -25.90 7.25
N ALA A 129 -13.20 -26.30 7.71
CA ALA A 129 -12.04 -26.57 6.86
C ALA A 129 -12.32 -27.71 5.88
N LYS A 130 -12.99 -28.77 6.35
CA LYS A 130 -13.44 -29.88 5.50
C LYS A 130 -14.43 -29.41 4.44
N LYS A 131 -15.46 -28.64 4.83
CA LYS A 131 -16.46 -28.10 3.88
C LYS A 131 -15.82 -27.15 2.87
N PHE A 132 -14.91 -26.29 3.33
CA PHE A 132 -14.17 -25.36 2.49
C PHE A 132 -13.28 -26.11 1.48
N LEU A 133 -12.53 -27.13 1.88
CA LEU A 133 -11.73 -27.94 0.95
C LEU A 133 -12.59 -28.71 -0.05
N GLN A 134 -13.77 -29.18 0.36
CA GLN A 134 -14.70 -29.88 -0.52
C GLN A 134 -15.32 -28.96 -1.56
N SER A 135 -15.64 -27.71 -1.21
CA SER A 135 -16.19 -26.72 -2.15
C SER A 135 -15.19 -26.28 -3.22
N ARG A 136 -13.89 -26.49 -2.96
CA ARG A 136 -12.78 -26.15 -3.88
C ARG A 136 -12.34 -27.28 -4.79
N ARG A 137 -13.07 -28.40 -4.84
CA ARG A 137 -12.68 -29.54 -5.66
C ARG A 137 -12.90 -29.25 -7.15
N SER A 138 -11.85 -29.36 -7.95
CA SER A 138 -11.98 -29.34 -9.42
C SER A 138 -12.72 -30.58 -9.91
N LEU A 139 -13.60 -30.42 -10.90
CA LEU A 139 -14.32 -31.50 -11.56
C LEU A 139 -13.36 -32.24 -12.51
N GLY A 140 -12.68 -33.29 -12.03
CA GLY A 140 -12.03 -34.28 -12.91
C GLY A 140 -10.74 -34.89 -12.39
N ASP A 141 -9.98 -34.17 -11.58
CA ASP A 141 -8.58 -34.45 -11.28
C ASP A 141 -8.27 -34.53 -9.76
N GLY A 142 -9.27 -34.29 -8.91
CA GLY A 142 -9.13 -34.38 -7.45
C GLY A 142 -8.27 -33.28 -6.81
N ILE A 143 -7.72 -32.39 -7.63
CA ILE A 143 -6.97 -31.21 -7.21
C ILE A 143 -7.93 -30.22 -6.54
N ARG A 144 -7.52 -29.73 -5.38
CA ARG A 144 -8.26 -28.69 -4.64
C ARG A 144 -7.71 -27.32 -5.03
N ASP A 145 -8.59 -26.41 -5.43
CA ASP A 145 -8.23 -25.03 -5.67
C ASP A 145 -7.87 -24.36 -4.34
N ARG A 146 -6.59 -23.97 -4.22
CA ARG A 146 -6.08 -23.30 -3.03
C ARG A 146 -5.92 -21.79 -3.21
N ARG A 147 -6.40 -21.23 -4.32
CA ARG A 147 -6.29 -19.79 -4.60
C ARG A 147 -7.19 -18.98 -3.68
N VAL A 148 -6.62 -17.91 -3.16
CA VAL A 148 -7.30 -16.92 -2.33
C VAL A 148 -6.79 -15.54 -2.69
N THR A 149 -7.61 -14.54 -2.40
CA THR A 149 -7.23 -13.12 -2.51
C THR A 149 -7.10 -12.54 -1.11
N LEU A 150 -5.98 -11.88 -0.83
CA LEU A 150 -5.77 -11.10 0.37
C LEU A 150 -6.02 -9.63 0.04
N GLU A 151 -7.03 -9.03 0.67
CA GLU A 151 -7.20 -7.59 0.73
C GLU A 151 -6.56 -7.10 2.03
N LEU A 152 -5.59 -6.19 1.93
CA LEU A 152 -4.80 -5.73 3.07
C LEU A 152 -4.91 -4.21 3.19
N ASP A 153 -5.26 -3.76 4.39
CA ASP A 153 -5.29 -2.35 4.77
C ASP A 153 -4.07 -2.03 5.63
N PHE A 154 -3.36 -0.94 5.31
CA PHE A 154 -2.13 -0.55 5.99
C PHE A 154 -1.95 0.96 6.06
N LYS A 155 -1.14 1.42 7.01
CA LYS A 155 -0.69 2.81 7.15
C LYS A 155 0.83 2.87 7.21
N PHE A 156 1.43 3.98 6.77
CA PHE A 156 2.86 4.20 6.97
C PHE A 156 3.13 4.77 8.36
N ILE A 157 4.09 4.17 9.07
CA ILE A 157 4.41 4.51 10.46
C ILE A 157 5.78 5.19 10.60
N SER A 158 6.70 4.96 9.66
CA SER A 158 8.00 5.63 9.61
C SER A 158 8.59 5.60 8.21
N ALA A 159 9.60 6.43 7.99
CA ALA A 159 10.37 6.51 6.77
C ALA A 159 11.87 6.48 7.11
N THR A 160 12.65 5.75 6.32
CA THR A 160 14.13 5.81 6.39
C THR A 160 14.72 6.70 5.32
N SER A 161 13.95 6.95 4.25
CA SER A 161 14.28 7.89 3.18
C SER A 161 12.98 8.38 2.51
N LEU A 162 13.10 9.20 1.46
CA LEU A 162 11.95 9.56 0.64
C LEU A 162 11.36 8.36 -0.14
N SER A 163 12.18 7.37 -0.49
CA SER A 163 11.74 6.17 -1.22
C SER A 163 11.34 5.04 -0.30
N ASP A 164 11.90 4.95 0.91
CA ASP A 164 11.82 3.76 1.75
C ASP A 164 10.94 4.00 2.99
N LEU A 165 9.80 3.32 3.02
CA LEU A 165 8.81 3.45 4.09
C LEU A 165 8.61 2.14 4.86
N ILE A 166 8.19 2.27 6.12
CA ILE A 166 7.74 1.15 6.94
C ILE A 166 6.25 1.30 7.13
N ALA A 167 5.52 0.25 6.74
CA ALA A 167 4.08 0.14 6.90
C ALA A 167 3.71 -0.76 8.09
N GLU A 168 2.53 -0.51 8.63
CA GLU A 168 1.85 -1.34 9.60
C GLU A 168 0.51 -1.78 9.00
N ILE A 169 0.26 -3.09 9.02
CA ILE A 169 -1.02 -3.67 8.61
C ILE A 169 -2.03 -3.35 9.71
N VAL A 170 -3.12 -2.69 9.35
CA VAL A 170 -4.22 -2.31 10.26
C VAL A 170 -5.44 -3.22 10.11
N GLY A 171 -5.53 -3.96 9.01
CA GLY A 171 -6.58 -4.94 8.79
C GLY A 171 -6.31 -5.77 7.55
N PHE A 172 -6.93 -6.94 7.47
CA PHE A 172 -6.95 -7.70 6.23
C PHE A 172 -8.16 -8.63 6.15
N LYS A 173 -8.50 -9.02 4.92
CA LYS A 173 -9.50 -10.03 4.61
C LYS A 173 -8.89 -11.05 3.67
N VAL A 174 -9.26 -12.30 3.88
CA VAL A 174 -9.00 -13.38 2.93
C VAL A 174 -10.31 -13.71 2.25
N LEU A 175 -10.29 -13.75 0.92
CA LEU A 175 -11.44 -14.00 0.07
C LEU A 175 -11.25 -15.30 -0.70
N ASP A 176 -12.35 -16.00 -0.94
CA ASP A 176 -12.39 -17.13 -1.87
C ASP A 176 -12.39 -16.69 -3.35
N ASP A 177 -12.46 -17.64 -4.27
CA ASP A 177 -12.52 -17.40 -5.72
C ASP A 177 -13.81 -16.71 -6.18
N LYS A 178 -14.82 -16.65 -5.31
CA LYS A 178 -16.11 -15.99 -5.53
C LYS A 178 -16.20 -14.64 -4.81
N ASN A 179 -15.08 -14.14 -4.28
CA ASN A 179 -14.98 -12.93 -3.48
C ASN A 179 -15.80 -12.96 -2.17
N ASN A 180 -16.13 -14.14 -1.64
CA ASN A 180 -16.68 -14.25 -0.29
C ASN A 180 -15.55 -14.14 0.73
N VAL A 181 -15.78 -13.38 1.81
CA VAL A 181 -14.84 -13.28 2.92
C VAL A 181 -14.85 -14.61 3.69
N ILE A 182 -13.69 -15.28 3.73
CA ILE A 182 -13.50 -16.52 4.48
C ILE A 182 -12.80 -16.28 5.82
N TYR A 183 -12.05 -15.19 5.93
CA TYR A 183 -11.43 -14.77 7.18
C TYR A 183 -11.23 -13.25 7.16
N GLN A 184 -11.38 -12.62 8.32
CA GLN A 184 -11.12 -11.20 8.48
C GLN A 184 -10.41 -10.95 9.81
N TYR A 185 -9.32 -10.19 9.72
CA TYR A 185 -8.65 -9.60 10.86
C TYR A 185 -8.91 -8.09 10.85
N LYS A 186 -9.36 -7.55 11.99
CA LYS A 186 -9.44 -6.12 12.24
C LYS A 186 -8.43 -5.81 13.34
N GLY A 187 -7.38 -5.08 13.00
CA GLY A 187 -6.47 -4.55 14.00
C GLY A 187 -7.20 -3.52 14.86
N ASN A 188 -6.85 -3.45 16.14
CA ASN A 188 -7.28 -2.34 16.97
C ASN A 188 -6.62 -1.07 16.44
N ALA A 189 -7.39 -0.20 15.78
CA ALA A 189 -6.96 1.17 15.52
C ALA A 189 -6.87 1.87 16.88
N LYS A 190 -5.66 1.89 17.45
CA LYS A 190 -5.30 2.83 18.50
C LYS A 190 -4.87 4.14 17.88
#